data_AF-A0AAP0C235-F1
#
_entry.id   AF-A0AAP0C235-F1
#
_cell.length_a   1.000
_cell.length_b   1.000
_cell.length_c   1.000
_cell.angle_alpha   90.00
_cell.angle_beta   90.00
_cell.angle_gamma   90.00
#
_symmetry.space_group_name_H-M   'P 1'
#
loop_
_entity.id
_entity.type
_entity.pdbx_description
1 polymer ?
#
loop_
_entity_poly.entity_id
_entity_poly.type
_entity_poly.pdbx_seq_one_letter_code
_entity_poly.pdbx_strand_id
1 'polypeptide(L)'
;MDRYFKRKVIDQSPTQNVSLQRLLNVDDLPADPGLRKNINDYDPNDREIIRRWYLQKRAFQPKDHKFPTTVVDNESRRFICSWFQEYSYWLEYNIVKDVAFCLCCYLFKPEHGDQASGDAFVSGWFRN
;
A
#
# COMPACT_ATOMS: atom_id res chain seq x y z
N MET A 1 -52.72 13.87 -0.41
CA MET A 1 -52.09 12.60 -0.83
C MET A 1 -52.22 12.51 -2.34
N ASP A 2 -51.20 12.60 -3.19
CA ASP A 2 -49.75 12.63 -2.99
C ASP A 2 -49.11 13.51 -4.06
N ARG A 3 -48.10 14.29 -3.64
CA ARG A 3 -47.29 15.15 -4.51
C ARG A 3 -46.07 14.35 -4.97
N TYR A 4 -45.88 14.32 -6.29
CA TYR A 4 -44.62 14.27 -7.06
C TYR A 4 -43.35 13.67 -6.44
N PHE A 5 -42.73 12.74 -7.16
CA PHE A 5 -41.29 12.82 -7.47
C PHE A 5 -41.02 12.37 -8.90
N LYS A 6 -40.81 13.34 -9.81
CA LYS A 6 -40.20 13.12 -11.13
C LYS A 6 -38.73 12.78 -10.94
N ARG A 7 -38.25 11.71 -11.58
CA ARG A 7 -36.81 11.40 -11.66
C ARG A 7 -36.09 12.56 -12.34
N LYS A 8 -35.14 13.21 -11.65
CA LYS A 8 -34.18 14.12 -12.27
C LYS A 8 -33.20 13.28 -13.09
N VAL A 9 -33.16 13.53 -14.39
CA VAL A 9 -31.99 13.20 -15.21
C VAL A 9 -30.85 14.06 -14.67
N ILE A 10 -29.77 13.42 -14.23
CA ILE A 10 -28.56 14.11 -13.76
C ILE A 10 -27.87 14.65 -15.01
N ASP A 11 -27.94 15.97 -15.17
CA ASP A 11 -27.19 16.72 -16.16
C ASP A 11 -25.70 16.68 -15.82
N GLN A 12 -24.88 16.24 -16.78
CA GLN A 12 -23.42 16.22 -16.67
C GLN A 12 -22.92 17.66 -16.80
N SER A 13 -22.92 18.38 -15.68
CA SER A 13 -22.19 19.64 -15.55
C SER A 13 -20.70 19.37 -15.34
N PRO A 14 -19.77 20.11 -15.99
CA PRO A 14 -18.33 19.81 -15.98
C PRO A 14 -17.62 20.25 -14.68
N THR A 15 -18.31 20.25 -13.54
CA THR A 15 -17.82 20.83 -12.29
C THR A 15 -17.31 19.79 -11.28
N GLN A 16 -17.38 18.49 -11.60
CA GLN A 16 -16.89 17.42 -10.73
C GLN A 16 -15.40 17.09 -10.92
N ASN A 17 -14.74 17.67 -11.94
CA ASN A 17 -13.34 17.40 -12.24
C ASN A 17 -12.35 18.44 -11.68
N VAL A 18 -12.84 19.49 -11.01
CA VAL A 18 -12.00 20.61 -10.58
C VAL A 18 -11.45 20.44 -9.14
N SER A 19 -11.95 19.48 -8.34
CA SER A 19 -11.55 19.34 -6.93
C SER A 19 -10.73 18.09 -6.57
N LEU A 20 -10.54 17.14 -7.50
CA LEU A 20 -9.62 16.00 -7.31
C LEU A 20 -8.14 16.39 -7.47
N GLN A 21 -7.87 17.64 -7.84
CA GLN A 21 -6.55 18.26 -7.92
C GLN A 21 -6.26 19.13 -6.70
N ARG A 22 -6.59 18.67 -5.48
CA ARG A 22 -5.71 19.06 -4.37
C ARG A 22 -4.38 18.40 -4.71
N LEU A 23 -3.43 19.22 -5.19
CA LEU A 23 -2.06 18.93 -5.61
C LEU A 23 -1.25 18.26 -4.49
N LEU A 24 -1.66 17.08 -4.03
CA LEU A 24 -0.67 16.13 -3.58
C LEU A 24 0.10 15.77 -4.83
N ASN A 25 1.38 16.10 -4.84
CA ASN A 25 2.29 15.60 -5.85
C ASN A 25 2.46 14.11 -5.56
N VAL A 26 1.45 13.30 -5.90
CA VAL A 26 1.39 11.87 -5.59
C VAL A 26 2.54 11.13 -6.27
N ASP A 27 3.10 11.75 -7.31
CA ASP A 27 4.32 11.33 -7.99
C ASP A 27 5.57 11.34 -7.07
N ASP A 28 5.55 12.09 -5.96
CA ASP A 28 6.62 12.10 -4.97
C ASP A 28 6.50 10.95 -3.94
N LEU A 29 5.45 10.13 -4.01
CA LEU A 29 5.29 9.02 -3.06
C LEU A 29 6.30 7.90 -3.36
N PRO A 30 7.05 7.42 -2.34
CA PRO A 30 8.05 6.39 -2.55
C PRO A 30 7.41 5.04 -2.89
N ALA A 31 7.83 4.47 -4.02
CA ALA A 31 7.43 3.11 -4.40
C ALA A 31 8.01 2.05 -3.47
N ASP A 32 9.22 2.27 -2.95
CA ASP A 32 9.88 1.32 -2.03
C ASP A 32 9.16 1.30 -0.67
N PRO A 33 8.69 0.14 -0.20
CA PRO A 33 7.95 0.02 1.06
C PRO A 33 8.74 0.48 2.29
N GLY A 34 10.06 0.28 2.30
CA GLY A 34 10.92 0.66 3.42
C GLY A 34 11.24 2.16 3.50
N LEU A 35 10.78 2.96 2.54
CA LEU A 35 10.86 4.42 2.53
C LEU A 35 9.51 5.11 2.79
N ARG A 36 8.41 4.36 2.89
CA ARG A 36 7.08 4.92 3.08
C ARG A 36 6.89 5.43 4.51
N LYS A 37 6.35 6.64 4.63
CA LYS A 37 5.80 7.15 5.89
C LYS A 37 4.60 6.31 6.30
N ASN A 38 4.34 6.11 7.59
CA ASN A 38 3.14 5.41 8.05
C ASN A 38 1.87 6.07 7.50
N ILE A 39 0.88 5.26 7.09
CA ILE A 39 -0.37 5.77 6.52
C ILE A 39 -1.11 6.72 7.47
N ASN A 40 -0.98 6.52 8.77
CA ASN A 40 -1.64 7.33 9.80
C ASN A 40 -0.95 8.68 10.03
N ASP A 41 0.31 8.83 9.60
CA ASP A 41 1.03 10.10 9.75
C ASP A 41 0.67 11.13 8.66
N TYR A 42 -0.11 10.74 7.64
CA TYR A 42 -0.67 11.67 6.65
C TYR A 42 -1.94 12.34 7.17
N ASP A 43 -2.31 13.50 6.57
CA ASP A 43 -3.56 14.17 6.87
C ASP A 43 -4.76 13.24 6.58
N PRO A 44 -5.76 13.15 7.48
CA PRO A 44 -6.92 12.28 7.28
C PRO A 44 -7.62 12.44 5.92
N ASN A 45 -7.62 13.65 5.34
CA ASN A 45 -8.23 13.90 4.02
C ASN A 45 -7.40 13.33 2.86
N ASP A 46 -6.10 13.15 3.06
CA ASP A 46 -5.13 12.71 2.05
C ASP A 46 -4.93 11.19 2.06
N ARG A 47 -5.16 10.54 3.22
CA ARG A 47 -4.99 9.09 3.41
C ARG A 47 -5.70 8.26 2.34
N GLU A 48 -6.93 8.63 1.99
CA GLU A 48 -7.73 7.90 1.00
C GLU A 48 -7.17 8.03 -0.42
N ILE A 49 -6.67 9.21 -0.79
CA ILE A 49 -6.03 9.45 -2.08
C ILE A 49 -4.74 8.62 -2.17
N ILE A 50 -3.94 8.64 -1.10
CA ILE A 50 -2.69 7.87 -0.99
C ILE A 50 -2.97 6.37 -1.08
N ARG A 51 -4.01 5.87 -0.40
CA ARG A 51 -4.41 4.46 -0.47
C ARG A 51 -4.75 4.04 -1.90
N ARG A 52 -5.56 4.83 -2.59
CA ARG A 52 -5.93 4.56 -3.99
C ARG A 52 -4.71 4.54 -4.91
N TRP A 53 -3.79 5.48 -4.73
CA TRP A 53 -2.58 5.53 -5.53
C TRP A 53 -1.71 4.28 -5.36
N TYR A 54 -1.44 3.86 -4.12
CA TYR A 54 -0.67 2.64 -3.87
C TYR A 54 -1.37 1.37 -4.38
N LEU A 55 -2.70 1.30 -4.28
CA LEU A 55 -3.49 0.20 -4.87
C LEU A 55 -3.36 0.16 -6.39
N GLN A 56 -3.36 1.32 -7.06
CA GLN A 56 -3.15 1.41 -8.51
C GLN A 56 -1.71 1.03 -8.90
N LYS A 57 -0.72 1.45 -8.11
CA LYS A 57 0.71 1.15 -8.33
C LYS A 57 1.04 -0.33 -8.15
N ARG A 58 0.26 -1.03 -7.31
CA ARG A 58 0.44 -2.44 -6.87
C ARG A 58 1.66 -2.63 -5.97
N ALA A 59 1.75 -3.84 -5.40
CA ALA A 59 2.85 -4.28 -4.57
C ALA A 59 4.20 -4.17 -5.29
N PHE A 60 5.21 -3.62 -4.59
CA PHE A 60 6.57 -3.54 -5.11
C PHE A 60 7.26 -4.91 -5.10
N GLN A 61 7.35 -5.53 -6.28
CA GLN A 61 7.84 -6.90 -6.49
C GLN A 61 8.98 -6.94 -7.50
N PRO A 62 10.24 -6.82 -7.06
CA PRO A 62 11.39 -6.84 -7.96
C PRO A 62 11.67 -8.27 -8.44
N LYS A 63 11.28 -8.57 -9.69
CA LYS A 63 11.41 -9.92 -10.29
C LYS A 63 12.83 -10.25 -10.75
N ASP A 64 13.58 -9.25 -11.21
CA ASP A 64 14.94 -9.42 -11.73
C ASP A 64 16.03 -9.24 -10.67
N HIS A 65 15.66 -9.38 -9.39
CA HIS A 65 16.57 -9.22 -8.27
C HIS A 65 17.12 -10.57 -7.78
N LYS A 66 18.43 -10.62 -7.51
CA LYS A 66 19.08 -11.75 -6.85
C LYS A 66 18.95 -11.59 -5.34
N PHE A 67 18.00 -12.30 -4.75
CA PHE A 67 17.79 -12.32 -3.30
C PHE A 67 19.03 -12.90 -2.59
N PRO A 68 19.61 -12.16 -1.63
CA PRO A 68 20.75 -12.66 -0.88
C PRO A 68 20.34 -13.90 -0.06
N THR A 69 21.33 -14.76 0.19
CA THR A 69 21.16 -15.91 1.10
C THR A 69 21.87 -15.58 2.40
N THR A 70 21.18 -15.74 3.52
CA THR A 70 21.74 -15.53 4.85
C THR A 70 21.76 -16.86 5.62
N VAL A 71 22.73 -17.05 6.49
CA VAL A 71 22.82 -18.24 7.32
C VAL A 71 22.29 -17.90 8.71
N VAL A 72 21.26 -18.61 9.15
CA VAL A 72 20.62 -18.49 10.46
C VAL A 72 20.58 -19.88 11.07
N ASP A 73 21.16 -20.05 12.27
CA ASP A 73 21.19 -21.35 12.98
C ASP A 73 21.71 -22.53 12.14
N ASN A 74 22.79 -22.31 11.37
CA ASN A 74 23.36 -23.26 10.40
C ASN A 74 22.46 -23.63 9.20
N GLU A 75 21.30 -23.00 9.06
CA GLU A 75 20.43 -23.14 7.89
C GLU A 75 20.60 -21.95 6.95
N SER A 76 20.71 -22.24 5.65
CA SER A 76 20.73 -21.21 4.62
C SER A 76 19.30 -20.79 4.28
N ARG A 77 18.95 -19.55 4.57
CA ARG A 77 17.64 -18.96 4.30
C ARG A 77 17.74 -17.85 3.27
N ARG A 78 16.70 -17.72 2.45
CA ARG A 78 16.59 -16.68 1.43
C ARG A 78 15.12 -16.35 1.18
N PHE A 79 14.85 -15.16 0.69
CA PHE A 79 13.52 -14.85 0.16
C PHE A 79 13.22 -15.71 -1.08
N ILE A 80 12.00 -16.23 -1.16
CA ILE A 80 11.56 -17.12 -2.25
C ILE A 80 10.77 -16.30 -3.27
N CYS A 81 11.39 -16.02 -4.43
CA CYS A 81 10.78 -15.20 -5.48
C CYS A 81 9.43 -15.73 -6.01
N SER A 82 9.20 -17.06 -5.96
CA SER A 82 7.91 -17.65 -6.38
C SER A 82 6.73 -17.15 -5.54
N TRP A 83 6.96 -16.69 -4.30
CA TRP A 83 5.92 -16.07 -3.48
C TRP A 83 5.32 -14.82 -4.11
N PHE A 84 6.00 -14.12 -5.01
CA PHE A 84 5.37 -13.02 -5.75
C PHE A 84 4.27 -13.48 -6.70
N GLN A 85 4.30 -14.72 -7.19
CA GLN A 85 3.22 -15.24 -8.02
C GLN A 85 2.01 -15.60 -7.17
N GLU A 86 2.26 -16.25 -6.02
CA GLU A 86 1.22 -16.66 -5.07
C GLU A 86 0.58 -15.46 -4.37
N TYR A 87 1.38 -14.48 -3.97
CA TYR A 87 0.99 -13.31 -3.19
C TYR A 87 1.17 -11.99 -3.97
N SER A 88 0.81 -12.04 -5.26
CA SER A 88 0.99 -10.95 -6.23
C SER A 88 0.39 -9.60 -5.84
N TYR A 89 -0.66 -9.60 -5.03
CA TYR A 89 -1.38 -8.38 -4.67
C TYR A 89 -0.81 -7.64 -3.46
N TRP A 90 -0.15 -8.33 -2.53
CA TRP A 90 0.14 -7.77 -1.22
C TRP A 90 1.57 -7.97 -0.72
N LEU A 91 2.31 -8.96 -1.22
CA LEU A 91 3.68 -9.19 -0.77
C LEU A 91 4.63 -8.23 -1.47
N GLU A 92 5.36 -7.45 -0.68
CA GLU A 92 6.36 -6.50 -1.15
C GLU A 92 7.74 -6.87 -0.61
N TYR A 93 8.80 -6.41 -1.29
CA TYR A 93 10.17 -6.67 -0.86
C TYR A 93 11.06 -5.44 -1.03
N ASN A 94 11.79 -5.06 0.02
CA ASN A 94 12.81 -4.02 -0.05
C ASN A 94 14.18 -4.65 -0.34
N ILE A 95 14.74 -4.27 -1.49
CA ILE A 95 16.03 -4.77 -1.99
C ILE A 95 17.20 -4.35 -1.10
N VAL A 96 17.18 -3.11 -0.60
CA VAL A 96 18.30 -2.53 0.15
C VAL A 96 18.44 -3.20 1.53
N LYS A 97 17.31 -3.49 2.18
CA LYS A 97 17.27 -4.06 3.52
C LYS A 97 17.20 -5.59 3.52
N ASP A 98 16.88 -6.22 2.39
CA ASP A 98 16.60 -7.67 2.28
C ASP A 98 15.45 -8.12 3.18
N VAL A 99 14.29 -7.47 3.03
CA VAL A 99 13.14 -7.73 3.90
C VAL A 99 11.82 -7.68 3.16
N ALA A 100 10.86 -8.47 3.61
CA ALA A 100 9.50 -8.51 3.10
C ALA A 100 8.57 -7.55 3.88
N PHE A 101 7.61 -6.98 3.17
CA PHE A 101 6.57 -6.10 3.65
C PHE A 101 5.19 -6.55 3.15
N CYS A 102 4.13 -6.02 3.75
CA CYS A 102 2.75 -6.28 3.35
C CYS A 102 2.03 -4.98 2.96
N LEU A 103 1.70 -4.83 1.68
CA LEU A 103 1.00 -3.64 1.16
C LEU A 103 -0.35 -3.44 1.85
N CYS A 104 -1.18 -4.48 1.91
CA CYS A 104 -2.51 -4.37 2.52
C CYS A 104 -2.42 -4.01 4.01
N CYS A 105 -1.44 -4.56 4.72
CA CYS A 105 -1.21 -4.28 6.13
C CYS A 105 -0.78 -2.83 6.34
N TYR A 106 0.06 -2.28 5.45
CA TYR A 106 0.43 -0.88 5.45
C TYR A 106 -0.77 0.04 5.18
N LEU A 107 -1.58 -0.27 4.17
CA LEU A 107 -2.70 0.59 3.73
C LEU A 107 -3.84 0.67 4.75
N PHE A 108 -4.15 -0.45 5.40
CA PHE A 108 -5.29 -0.58 6.29
C PHE A 108 -4.89 -0.70 7.76
N LYS A 109 -3.66 -0.27 8.11
CA LYS A 109 -3.23 -0.24 9.51
C LYS A 109 -4.22 0.61 10.32
N PRO A 110 -4.81 0.07 11.41
CA PRO A 110 -5.73 0.84 12.24
C PRO A 110 -5.00 2.01 12.89
N GLU A 111 -5.71 3.12 13.11
CA GLU A 111 -5.19 4.29 13.82
C GLU A 111 -5.05 4.04 15.31
N HIS A 112 -5.95 3.23 15.87
CA HIS A 112 -6.03 2.94 17.29
C HIS A 112 -6.25 1.43 17.50
N GLY A 113 -5.43 0.83 18.35
CA GLY A 113 -5.55 -0.57 18.77
C GLY A 113 -4.39 -1.45 18.32
N ASP A 114 -3.85 -2.20 19.28
CA ASP A 114 -2.85 -3.26 19.07
C ASP A 114 -3.52 -4.51 18.48
N GLN A 115 -4.12 -4.40 17.29
CA GLN A 115 -4.56 -5.61 16.59
C GLN A 115 -3.34 -6.41 16.13
N ALA A 116 -3.40 -7.71 16.36
CA ALA A 116 -2.32 -8.70 16.27
C ALA A 116 -1.52 -8.78 14.95
N SER A 117 -1.84 -7.94 13.95
CA SER A 117 -0.92 -7.64 12.85
C SER A 117 0.09 -6.61 13.34
N GLY A 118 1.04 -7.09 14.15
CA GLY A 118 2.08 -6.27 14.74
C GLY A 118 2.86 -5.50 13.67
N ASP A 119 3.58 -4.49 14.13
CA ASP A 119 4.46 -3.64 13.34
C ASP A 119 5.41 -4.42 12.39
N ALA A 120 5.66 -5.71 12.64
CA ALA A 120 6.50 -6.61 11.86
C ALA A 120 6.35 -6.56 10.33
N PHE A 121 5.17 -6.29 9.76
CA PHE A 121 5.01 -6.22 8.28
C PHE A 121 4.81 -4.81 7.73
N VAL A 122 4.81 -3.80 8.60
CA VAL A 122 4.58 -2.38 8.26
C VAL A 122 5.81 -1.52 8.58
N SER A 123 6.42 -1.71 9.74
CA SER A 123 7.58 -0.95 10.25
C SER A 123 8.73 -1.87 10.70
N GLY A 124 8.40 -3.01 11.29
CA GLY A 124 9.32 -3.98 11.88
C GLY A 124 9.99 -4.92 10.88
N TRP A 125 9.48 -5.00 9.66
CA TRP A 125 9.93 -5.84 8.52
C TRP A 125 10.17 -7.34 8.84
N PHE A 126 9.99 -8.23 7.84
CA PHE A 126 10.27 -9.66 8.01
C PHE A 126 11.45 -10.09 7.15
N ARG A 127 12.46 -10.71 7.77
CA ARG A 127 13.57 -11.36 7.05
C ARG A 127 13.46 -12.87 7.22
N ASN A 128 13.59 -13.58 6.09
CA ASN A 128 13.54 -15.04 6.05
C ASN A 128 14.91 -15.64 6.37
#